data_AF-A0A0P0Z841-F1
#
_entry.id   AF-A0A0P0Z841-F1
#
_cell.length_a   1.000
_cell.length_b   1.000
_cell.length_c   1.000
_cell.angle_alpha   90.00
_cell.angle_beta   90.00
_cell.angle_gamma   90.00
#
_symmetry.space_group_name_H-M   'P 1'
#
loop_
_entity.id
_entity.type
_entity.pdbx_description
1 polymer ?
#
loop_
_entity_poly.entity_id
_entity_poly.type
_entity_poly.pdbx_seq_one_letter_code
_entity_poly.pdbx_strand_id
1 'polypeptide(L)'
;MSAVRRSSAAAEFTANLHRAGLGSCRTDLEDAFRALVGWPGEAPMPHLNATQRQGLLVGVCRGLIAMENDQIMPSGTFTIILDEAGAERVASGTYAHGAQAVLDTPAFLMNLTREKSS
;
A
#
# COMPACT_ATOMS: atom_id res chain seq x y z
N MET A 1 16.58 -12.15 -31.95
CA MET A 1 15.27 -11.65 -31.46
C MET A 1 15.40 -11.36 -29.96
N SER A 2 15.70 -10.13 -29.56
CA SER A 2 15.65 -9.76 -28.14
C SER A 2 14.19 -9.66 -27.73
N ALA A 3 13.72 -10.63 -26.96
CA ALA A 3 12.48 -10.50 -26.21
C ALA A 3 12.68 -9.38 -25.20
N VAL A 4 12.30 -8.16 -25.57
CA VAL A 4 12.06 -7.08 -24.60
C VAL A 4 10.94 -7.61 -23.71
N ARG A 5 11.30 -8.20 -22.56
CA ARG A 5 10.35 -8.47 -21.48
C ARG A 5 9.76 -7.11 -21.14
N ARG A 6 8.60 -6.79 -21.69
CA ARG A 6 7.79 -5.65 -21.25
C ARG A 6 7.47 -5.94 -19.79
N SER A 7 8.26 -5.35 -18.90
CA SER A 7 7.94 -5.28 -17.48
C SER A 7 6.61 -4.53 -17.39
N SER A 8 5.51 -5.26 -17.22
CA SER A 8 4.20 -4.64 -17.04
C SER A 8 4.07 -4.22 -15.58
N ALA A 9 3.31 -3.16 -15.31
CA ALA A 9 3.06 -2.71 -13.93
C ALA A 9 2.51 -3.86 -13.04
N ALA A 10 1.74 -4.78 -13.63
CA ALA A 10 1.27 -5.99 -12.96
C ALA A 10 2.42 -6.96 -12.62
N ALA A 11 3.36 -7.19 -13.54
CA ALA A 11 4.51 -8.05 -13.28
C ALA A 11 5.44 -7.46 -12.21
N GLU A 12 5.63 -6.14 -12.20
CA GLU A 12 6.39 -5.43 -11.17
C GLU A 12 5.71 -5.52 -9.80
N PHE A 13 4.39 -5.33 -9.77
CA PHE A 13 3.57 -5.49 -8.58
C PHE A 13 3.69 -6.90 -7.99
N THR A 14 3.46 -7.94 -8.80
CA THR A 14 3.58 -9.34 -8.36
C THR A 14 5.00 -9.67 -7.90
N ALA A 15 6.03 -9.17 -8.58
CA ALA A 15 7.42 -9.36 -8.16
C ALA A 15 7.71 -8.66 -6.82
N ASN A 16 7.12 -7.50 -6.56
CA ASN A 16 7.29 -6.79 -5.29
C ASN A 16 6.53 -7.45 -4.13
N LEU A 17 5.35 -8.02 -4.37
CA LEU A 17 4.64 -8.84 -3.37
C LEU A 17 5.49 -10.04 -2.94
N HIS A 18 6.02 -10.80 -3.91
CA HIS A 18 6.88 -11.94 -3.61
C HIS A 18 8.16 -11.54 -2.86
N ARG A 19 8.77 -10.39 -3.20
CA ARG A 19 9.94 -9.87 -2.46
C ARG A 19 9.62 -9.46 -1.03
N ALA A 20 8.39 -9.01 -0.79
CA ALA A 20 7.88 -8.70 0.55
C ALA A 20 7.50 -9.96 1.35
N GLY A 21 7.65 -11.17 0.79
CA GLY A 21 7.25 -12.41 1.44
C GLY A 21 5.74 -12.64 1.46
N LEU A 22 4.99 -11.89 0.66
CA LEU A 22 3.53 -11.97 0.59
C LEU A 22 3.07 -12.82 -0.59
N GLY A 23 1.96 -13.53 -0.40
CA GLY A 23 1.25 -14.22 -1.48
C GLY A 23 0.41 -13.26 -2.32
N SER A 24 -0.51 -13.82 -3.11
CA SER A 24 -1.43 -13.07 -3.96
C SER A 24 -2.91 -13.25 -3.56
N CYS A 25 -3.20 -13.57 -2.29
CA CYS A 25 -4.57 -13.68 -1.81
C CYS A 25 -5.08 -12.37 -1.19
N ARG A 26 -6.39 -12.26 -0.94
CA ARG A 26 -7.03 -11.05 -0.41
C ARG A 26 -6.40 -10.58 0.91
N THR A 27 -6.16 -11.51 1.83
CA THR A 27 -5.54 -11.24 3.15
C THR A 27 -4.12 -10.71 2.99
N ASP A 28 -3.37 -11.18 1.99
CA ASP A 28 -2.02 -10.67 1.70
C ASP A 28 -2.05 -9.19 1.28
N LEU A 29 -3.12 -8.71 0.63
CA LEU A 29 -3.24 -7.29 0.25
C LEU A 29 -3.59 -6.40 1.44
N GLU A 30 -4.43 -6.87 2.35
CA GLU A 30 -4.77 -6.16 3.60
C GLU A 30 -3.54 -6.06 4.52
N ASP A 31 -2.81 -7.16 4.67
CA ASP A 31 -1.55 -7.21 5.44
C ASP A 31 -0.48 -6.34 4.78
N ALA A 32 -0.35 -6.42 3.45
CA ALA A 32 0.55 -5.55 2.70
C ALA A 32 0.24 -4.08 2.94
N PHE A 33 -1.05 -3.73 2.89
CA PHE A 33 -1.50 -2.36 3.10
C PHE A 33 -1.11 -1.87 4.49
N ARG A 34 -1.45 -2.62 5.56
CA ARG A 34 -1.12 -2.24 6.94
C ARG A 34 0.38 -2.09 7.17
N ALA A 35 1.20 -3.01 6.66
CA ALA A 35 2.64 -2.96 6.80
C ALA A 35 3.26 -1.78 6.02
N LEU A 36 2.70 -1.43 4.86
CA LEU A 36 3.20 -0.32 4.04
C LEU A 36 2.81 1.04 4.62
N VAL A 37 1.61 1.19 5.20
CA VAL A 37 1.19 2.43 5.85
C VAL A 37 1.75 2.60 7.28
N GLY A 38 2.63 1.69 7.73
CA GLY A 38 3.31 1.83 9.01
C GLY A 38 2.44 1.54 10.24
N TRP A 39 1.49 0.60 10.15
CA TRP A 39 0.61 0.27 11.28
C TRP A 39 1.39 -0.18 12.54
N PRO A 40 0.96 0.20 13.77
CA PRO A 40 1.66 -0.15 14.99
C PRO A 40 1.71 -1.67 15.22
N GLY A 41 2.91 -2.23 15.28
CA GLY A 41 3.14 -3.66 15.48
C GLY A 41 3.21 -4.48 14.19
N GLU A 42 2.98 -3.88 13.02
CA GLU A 42 3.32 -4.51 11.74
C GLU A 42 4.82 -4.33 11.47
N ALA A 43 5.46 -5.39 11.00
CA ALA A 43 6.88 -5.34 10.66
C ALA A 43 7.08 -4.50 9.39
N PRO A 44 8.07 -3.59 9.34
CA PRO A 44 8.41 -2.88 8.12
C PRO A 44 8.78 -3.87 7.03
N MET A 45 8.29 -3.70 5.81
CA MET A 45 8.62 -4.62 4.70
C MET A 45 10.13 -4.59 4.40
N PRO A 46 10.86 -5.67 4.71
CA PRO A 46 12.29 -5.72 4.44
C PRO A 46 12.53 -5.90 2.94
N HIS A 47 13.75 -5.61 2.48
CA HIS A 47 14.20 -5.86 1.09
C HIS A 47 13.60 -4.99 -0.03
N LEU A 48 12.72 -4.03 0.29
CA LEU A 48 12.23 -3.06 -0.68
C LEU A 48 12.86 -1.66 -0.47
N ASN A 49 13.29 -1.04 -1.57
CA ASN A 49 13.71 0.36 -1.59
C ASN A 49 12.48 1.30 -1.61
N ALA A 50 12.71 2.61 -1.49
CA ALA A 50 11.63 3.61 -1.41
C ALA A 50 10.68 3.56 -2.63
N THR A 51 11.24 3.53 -3.85
CA THR A 51 10.46 3.45 -5.10
C THR A 51 9.66 2.15 -5.20
N GLN A 52 10.23 1.03 -4.79
CA GLN A 52 9.55 -0.27 -4.80
C GLN A 52 8.40 -0.31 -3.79
N ARG A 53 8.59 0.24 -2.59
CA ARG A 53 7.53 0.33 -1.57
C ARG A 53 6.39 1.23 -2.04
N GLN A 54 6.72 2.38 -2.63
CA GLN A 54 5.71 3.26 -3.21
C GLN A 54 4.94 2.57 -4.33
N GLY A 55 5.63 1.91 -5.27
CA GLY A 55 4.98 1.16 -6.35
C GLY A 55 4.11 0.01 -5.83
N LEU A 56 4.58 -0.69 -4.79
CA LEU A 56 3.81 -1.76 -4.15
C LEU A 56 2.57 -1.19 -3.45
N LEU A 57 2.68 -0.12 -2.67
CA LEU A 57 1.57 0.53 -1.99
C LEU A 57 0.50 1.00 -3.00
N VAL A 58 0.91 1.65 -4.08
CA VAL A 58 -0.01 2.05 -5.15
C VAL A 58 -0.73 0.85 -5.77
N GLY A 59 0.00 -0.25 -6.02
CA GLY A 59 -0.59 -1.48 -6.54
C GLY A 59 -1.57 -2.13 -5.56
N VAL A 60 -1.23 -2.18 -4.27
CA VAL A 60 -2.09 -2.72 -3.21
C VAL A 60 -3.36 -1.88 -3.09
N CYS A 61 -3.25 -0.54 -3.05
CA CYS A 61 -4.41 0.33 -2.97
C CYS A 61 -5.38 0.11 -4.15
N ARG A 62 -4.84 0.06 -5.38
CA ARG A 62 -5.65 -0.22 -6.57
C ARG A 62 -6.31 -1.59 -6.51
N GLY A 63 -5.61 -2.60 -5.98
CA GLY A 63 -6.16 -3.94 -5.76
C GLY A 63 -7.33 -3.93 -4.77
N LEU A 64 -7.17 -3.29 -3.61
CA LEU A 64 -8.20 -3.19 -2.58
C LEU A 64 -9.46 -2.44 -3.08
N ILE A 65 -9.27 -1.37 -3.86
CA ILE A 65 -10.37 -0.62 -4.48
C ILE A 65 -11.08 -1.46 -5.54
N ALA A 66 -10.34 -2.11 -6.44
CA ALA A 66 -10.92 -2.91 -7.52
C ALA A 66 -11.68 -4.14 -7.01
N MET A 67 -11.31 -4.64 -5.83
CA MET A 67 -12.02 -5.72 -5.14
C MET A 67 -13.23 -5.23 -4.34
N GLU A 68 -13.47 -3.92 -4.30
CA GLU A 68 -14.49 -3.27 -3.48
C GLU A 68 -14.42 -3.76 -2.02
N ASN A 69 -13.20 -3.84 -1.46
CA ASN A 69 -13.01 -4.45 -0.15
C ASN A 69 -13.72 -3.65 0.96
N ASP A 70 -14.86 -4.19 1.38
CA ASP A 70 -15.79 -3.64 2.37
C ASP A 70 -15.45 -4.06 3.81
N GLN A 71 -14.39 -4.87 3.99
CA GLN A 71 -13.85 -5.19 5.32
C GLN A 71 -13.51 -3.93 6.08
N ILE A 72 -14.02 -3.84 7.32
CA ILE A 72 -13.73 -2.73 8.22
C ILE A 72 -12.23 -2.75 8.53
N MET A 73 -11.59 -1.64 8.24
CA MET A 73 -10.20 -1.42 8.57
C MET A 73 -10.07 -1.14 10.08
N PRO A 74 -9.06 -1.68 10.75
CA PRO A 74 -8.84 -1.40 12.16
C PRO A 74 -8.64 0.11 12.40
N SER A 75 -9.18 0.62 13.52
CA SER A 75 -9.30 2.06 13.79
C SER A 75 -7.96 2.81 13.82
N GLY A 76 -6.87 2.17 14.24
CA GLY A 76 -5.54 2.78 14.24
C GLY A 76 -4.95 3.10 12.86
N THR A 77 -5.38 2.41 11.80
CA THR A 77 -4.79 2.43 10.43
C THR A 77 -5.47 3.58 9.77
N PHE A 78 -6.79 3.59 9.96
CA PHE A 78 -7.65 4.68 9.63
C PHE A 78 -7.13 5.97 10.24
N THR A 79 -6.82 5.98 11.54
CA THR A 79 -6.29 7.18 12.21
C THR A 79 -4.94 7.63 11.64
N ILE A 80 -3.98 6.71 11.43
CA ILE A 80 -2.68 7.05 10.80
C ILE A 80 -2.88 7.65 9.42
N ILE A 81 -3.74 7.04 8.59
CA ILE A 81 -4.02 7.56 7.26
C ILE A 81 -4.70 8.91 7.36
N LEU A 82 -5.67 9.12 8.26
CA LEU A 82 -6.31 10.42 8.46
C LEU A 82 -5.32 11.50 8.87
N ASP A 83 -4.44 11.19 9.84
CA ASP A 83 -3.44 12.11 10.38
C ASP A 83 -2.39 12.48 9.32
N GLU A 84 -1.89 11.49 8.58
CA GLU A 84 -0.88 11.72 7.52
C GLU A 84 -1.48 12.29 6.24
N ALA A 85 -2.71 11.93 5.91
CA ALA A 85 -3.40 12.42 4.73
C ALA A 85 -3.97 13.84 4.93
N GLY A 86 -4.08 14.32 6.17
CA GLY A 86 -4.89 15.49 6.49
C GLY A 86 -6.34 15.35 6.02
N ALA A 87 -6.78 14.12 5.79
CA ALA A 87 -8.04 13.82 5.14
C ALA A 87 -9.14 13.78 6.20
N GLU A 88 -9.65 14.94 6.63
CA GLU A 88 -10.84 15.04 7.49
C GLU A 88 -12.10 14.35 6.90
N ARG A 89 -12.02 13.79 5.69
CA ARG A 89 -13.13 13.28 4.88
C ARG A 89 -12.91 11.90 4.28
N VAL A 90 -12.23 10.97 4.96
CA VAL A 90 -12.35 9.57 4.54
C VAL A 90 -13.76 9.10 4.90
N ALA A 91 -14.61 8.97 3.88
CA ALA A 91 -16.06 8.85 4.03
C ALA A 91 -16.53 7.54 4.71
N SER A 92 -15.62 6.57 4.93
CA SER A 92 -15.91 5.28 5.52
C SER A 92 -14.63 4.58 5.98
N GLY A 93 -14.77 3.66 6.93
CA GLY A 93 -13.65 2.98 7.62
C GLY A 93 -13.24 1.63 7.01
N THR A 94 -13.44 1.37 5.72
CA THR A 94 -13.01 0.09 5.10
C THR A 94 -11.64 0.18 4.44
N TYR A 95 -11.06 -0.98 4.09
CA TYR A 95 -9.78 -1.04 3.36
C TYR A 95 -9.82 -0.34 2.00
N ALA A 96 -10.91 -0.47 1.22
CA ALA A 96 -11.05 0.24 -0.05
C ALA A 96 -11.05 1.78 0.15
N HIS A 97 -11.69 2.28 1.20
CA HIS A 97 -11.72 3.71 1.51
C HIS A 97 -10.36 4.23 2.00
N GLY A 98 -9.67 3.46 2.86
CA GLY A 98 -8.30 3.78 3.28
C GLY A 98 -7.33 3.80 2.10
N ALA A 99 -7.44 2.81 1.20
CA ALA A 99 -6.66 2.75 -0.03
C ALA A 99 -6.90 3.97 -0.94
N GLN A 100 -8.16 4.39 -1.08
CA GLN A 100 -8.53 5.59 -1.84
C GLN A 100 -7.92 6.85 -1.21
N ALA A 101 -8.01 7.00 0.12
CA ALA A 101 -7.44 8.13 0.85
C ALA A 101 -5.92 8.26 0.67
N VAL A 102 -5.19 7.12 0.70
CA VAL A 102 -3.75 7.08 0.44
C VAL A 102 -3.43 7.53 -1.00
N LEU A 103 -4.20 7.08 -1.99
CA LEU A 103 -3.98 7.48 -3.39
C LEU A 103 -4.32 8.94 -3.66
N ASP A 104 -5.33 9.48 -2.96
CA ASP A 104 -5.74 10.89 -3.07
C ASP A 104 -4.81 11.84 -2.31
N THR A 105 -3.84 11.30 -1.56
CA THR A 105 -2.90 12.09 -0.77
C THR A 105 -1.45 11.88 -1.22
N PRO A 106 -0.96 12.70 -2.17
CA PRO A 106 0.42 12.62 -2.64
C PRO A 106 1.47 12.76 -1.53
N ALA A 107 1.17 13.53 -0.47
CA ALA A 107 2.06 13.74 0.66
C ALA A 107 2.37 12.43 1.42
N PHE A 108 1.40 11.52 1.53
CA PHE A 108 1.58 10.20 2.15
C PHE A 108 2.68 9.41 1.43
N LEU A 109 2.58 9.32 0.10
CA LEU A 109 3.56 8.64 -0.74
C LEU A 109 4.95 9.31 -0.65
N MET A 110 5.00 10.65 -0.52
CA MET A 110 6.26 11.37 -0.34
C MET A 110 6.89 11.08 1.03
N ASN A 111 6.11 11.02 2.10
CA ASN A 111 6.61 10.73 3.45
C ASN A 111 7.16 9.31 3.56
N LEU A 112 6.51 8.34 2.92
CA LEU A 112 6.96 6.95 2.79
C LEU A 112 8.39 6.81 2.22
N THR A 113 8.80 7.76 1.38
CA THR A 113 10.15 7.80 0.78
C THR A 113 11.18 8.48 1.68
N ARG A 114 10.76 9.32 2.63
CA ARG A 114 11.64 10.10 3.53
C ARG A 114 12.06 9.34 4.77
N GLU A 115 11.23 8.44 5.30
CA GLU A 115 11.48 7.68 6.54
C GLU A 115 12.74 6.78 6.56
N LYS A 116 13.41 6.55 5.41
CA LYS A 116 14.66 5.77 5.36
C LYS A 116 15.95 6.62 5.28
N SER A 117 15.84 7.94 5.38
CA SER A 117 17.02 8.83 5.32
C SER A 117 17.54 9.28 6.70
N SER A 118 16.98 8.74 7.79
CA SER A 118 17.32 9.08 9.18
C SER A 118 17.90 7.89 9.91
#